data_AF-A0A952HTS2-F1
#
_entry.id   AF-A0A952HTS2-F1
#
_cell.length_a   1.000
_cell.length_b   1.000
_cell.length_c   1.000
_cell.angle_alpha   90.00
_cell.angle_beta   90.00
_cell.angle_gamma   90.00
#
_symmetry.space_group_name_H-M   'P 1'
#
loop_
_entity.id
_entity.type
_entity.pdbx_description
1 polymer ?
#
loop_
_entity_poly.entity_id
_entity_poly.type
_entity_poly.pdbx_seq_one_letter_code
_entity_poly.pdbx_strand_id
1 'polypeptide(L)'
;MKYKFIILLVFIGFLIQSCSVQVKEKRSSTLKDAYKPETIVKNENKEKFQSKKSESNKTKNQVLITITEEDRDFVKREASALNIQIPDDRDIDYFIDYFTTTKKYFTENALKRANYFMPMVRKIFRQEGLPEELAYLAVVESGFNPFA
;
A
#
# COMPACT_ATOMS: atom_id res chain seq x y z
N MET A 1 -2.57 44.08 37.68
CA MET A 1 -2.11 44.10 36.27
C MET A 1 -0.76 43.41 36.05
N LYS A 2 0.22 43.52 36.96
CA LYS A 2 1.57 42.96 36.78
C LYS A 2 1.62 41.42 36.67
N TYR A 3 0.78 40.70 37.42
CA TYR A 3 0.73 39.22 37.39
C TYR A 3 0.09 38.65 36.11
N LYS A 4 -0.81 39.38 35.44
CA LYS A 4 -1.33 38.96 34.12
C LYS A 4 -0.24 39.00 33.05
N PHE A 5 0.65 39.98 33.11
CA PHE A 5 1.82 40.07 32.24
C PHE A 5 2.83 38.95 32.52
N ILE A 6 3.05 38.64 33.80
CA ILE A 6 3.94 37.54 34.22
C ILE A 6 3.39 36.18 33.75
N ILE A 7 2.09 35.93 33.90
CA ILE A 7 1.45 34.69 33.42
C ILE A 7 1.52 34.58 31.89
N LEU A 8 1.30 35.68 31.17
CA LEU A 8 1.43 35.72 29.71
C LEU A 8 2.87 35.40 29.25
N LEU A 9 3.88 35.93 29.95
CA LEU A 9 5.29 35.64 29.63
C LEU A 9 5.69 34.19 29.93
N VAL A 10 5.12 33.57 30.97
CA VAL A 10 5.33 32.14 31.28
C VAL A 10 4.68 31.24 30.22
N PHE A 11 3.47 31.57 29.74
CA PHE A 11 2.81 30.84 28.66
C PHE A 11 3.55 30.96 27.32
N ILE A 12 4.09 32.13 27.01
CA ILE A 12 4.92 32.34 25.80
C ILE A 12 6.25 31.58 25.91
N GLY A 13 6.87 31.53 27.09
CA GLY A 13 8.09 30.75 27.32
C GLY A 13 7.89 29.24 27.18
N PHE A 14 6.72 28.73 27.56
CA PHE A 14 6.37 27.30 27.45
C PHE A 14 6.21 26.85 25.99
N LEU A 15 5.84 27.76 25.08
CA LEU A 15 5.69 27.47 23.64
C LEU A 15 7.02 27.41 22.87
N ILE A 16 8.11 27.93 23.42
CA ILE A 16 9.41 28.02 22.72
C ILE A 16 10.34 26.82 23.04
N GLN A 17 9.98 25.94 24.00
CA GLN A 17 10.82 24.78 24.36
C GLN A 17 10.62 23.54 23.48
N SER A 18 9.77 23.57 22.44
CA SER A 18 9.60 22.45 21.50
C SER A 18 10.50 22.56 20.28
N CYS A 19 11.82 22.42 20.46
CA CYS A 19 12.72 22.05 19.37
C CYS A 19 14.02 21.42 19.92
N SER A 20 14.07 20.09 19.94
CA SER A 20 15.24 19.32 19.52
C SER A 20 14.85 17.84 19.37
N VAL A 21 14.28 17.48 18.22
CA VAL A 21 14.32 16.08 17.77
C VAL A 21 15.67 15.92 17.08
N GLN A 22 16.60 15.23 17.74
CA GLN A 22 17.86 14.82 17.14
C GLN A 22 17.58 13.62 16.22
N VAL A 23 17.50 13.87 14.92
CA VAL A 23 17.56 12.79 13.91
C VAL A 23 18.98 12.26 13.88
N LYS A 24 19.18 11.04 14.39
CA LYS A 24 20.45 10.32 14.30
C LYS A 24 20.60 9.77 12.89
N GLU A 25 21.38 10.45 12.07
CA GLU A 25 21.75 9.97 10.74
C GLU A 25 22.64 8.72 10.88
N LYS A 26 22.14 7.55 10.45
CA LYS A 26 22.98 6.41 10.11
C LYS A 26 22.89 6.18 8.62
N ARG A 27 23.86 6.73 7.90
CA ARG A 27 24.11 6.44 6.50
C ARG A 27 24.71 5.02 6.36
N SER A 28 24.30 4.35 5.29
CA SER A 28 24.94 3.21 4.63
C SER A 28 24.50 1.80 5.08
N SER A 29 23.45 1.30 4.44
CA SER A 29 23.63 0.12 3.59
C SER A 29 22.85 0.32 2.30
N THR A 30 23.52 0.05 1.20
CA THR A 30 23.06 0.19 -0.18
C THR A 30 21.86 -0.70 -0.46
N LEU A 31 20.69 -0.13 -0.72
CA LEU A 31 19.60 -0.78 -1.45
C LEU A 31 19.51 -0.15 -2.84
N LYS A 32 20.46 -0.55 -3.69
CA LYS A 32 20.34 -0.46 -5.14
C LYS A 32 20.10 -1.87 -5.64
N ASP A 33 18.83 -2.29 -5.68
CA ASP A 33 18.36 -3.44 -6.45
C ASP A 33 16.93 -3.09 -6.90
N ALA A 34 16.77 -2.25 -7.93
CA ALA A 34 16.63 -2.63 -9.34
C ALA A 34 15.35 -3.44 -9.64
N TYR A 35 14.19 -2.77 -9.68
CA TYR A 35 13.12 -3.19 -10.57
C TYR A 35 13.61 -2.94 -12.01
N LYS A 36 13.82 -4.03 -12.75
CA LYS A 36 14.37 -4.06 -14.10
C LYS A 36 13.23 -4.40 -15.06
N PRO A 37 12.78 -3.48 -15.94
CA PRO A 37 11.86 -3.87 -17.00
C PRO A 37 12.62 -4.73 -18.00
N GLU A 38 12.18 -5.96 -18.22
CA GLU A 38 12.73 -6.79 -19.30
C GLU A 38 12.34 -6.20 -20.65
N THR A 39 13.34 -5.66 -21.35
CA THR A 39 13.25 -5.32 -22.76
C THR A 39 13.07 -6.60 -23.57
N ILE A 40 11.97 -6.67 -24.32
CA ILE A 40 11.68 -7.71 -25.30
C ILE A 40 12.80 -7.74 -26.35
N VAL A 41 13.65 -8.77 -26.27
CA VAL A 41 14.46 -9.20 -27.41
C VAL A 41 13.82 -10.48 -27.93
N LYS A 42 13.19 -10.37 -29.11
CA LYS A 42 12.86 -11.53 -29.96
C LYS A 42 14.12 -12.34 -30.16
N ASN A 43 14.08 -13.63 -29.90
CA ASN A 43 14.80 -14.65 -30.66
C ASN A 43 14.15 -16.01 -30.41
N GLU A 44 13.70 -16.62 -31.51
CA GLU A 44 13.27 -18.01 -31.59
C GLU A 44 14.43 -18.92 -31.19
N ASN A 45 14.15 -19.94 -30.36
CA ASN A 45 14.51 -21.33 -30.62
C ASN A 45 14.09 -22.26 -29.46
N LYS A 46 13.46 -23.37 -29.83
CA LYS A 46 13.16 -24.56 -29.02
C LYS A 46 14.40 -25.02 -28.25
N GLU A 47 14.24 -25.36 -26.96
CA GLU A 47 14.42 -26.74 -26.48
C GLU A 47 14.08 -26.94 -24.99
N LYS A 48 13.16 -27.88 -24.75
CA LYS A 48 13.08 -28.88 -23.66
C LYS A 48 13.92 -28.63 -22.40
N PHE A 49 13.25 -28.39 -21.27
CA PHE A 49 13.81 -28.65 -19.94
C PHE A 49 13.16 -29.89 -19.32
N GLN A 50 14.00 -30.90 -19.07
CA GLN A 50 13.67 -32.19 -18.49
C GLN A 50 13.73 -32.15 -16.96
N SER A 51 12.75 -32.81 -16.36
CA SER A 51 12.52 -33.04 -14.94
C SER A 51 13.72 -33.58 -14.15
N LYS A 52 13.89 -33.09 -12.91
CA LYS A 52 14.38 -33.92 -11.80
C LYS A 52 13.51 -33.75 -10.56
N LYS A 53 13.10 -34.90 -10.05
CA LYS A 53 12.14 -35.19 -8.98
C LYS A 53 12.88 -35.24 -7.64
N SER A 54 12.35 -34.57 -6.62
CA SER A 54 12.59 -34.88 -5.21
C SER A 54 11.26 -34.93 -4.48
N GLU A 55 10.83 -36.15 -4.16
CA GLU A 55 9.65 -36.46 -3.36
C GLU A 55 9.90 -36.10 -1.88
N SER A 56 9.09 -35.19 -1.34
CA SER A 56 8.66 -35.21 0.05
C SER A 56 7.21 -34.72 0.09
N ASN A 57 6.31 -35.66 0.35
CA ASN A 57 4.86 -35.46 0.34
C ASN A 57 4.39 -34.74 1.60
N LYS A 58 3.89 -33.51 1.45
CA LYS A 58 2.83 -32.98 2.31
C LYS A 58 1.87 -32.13 1.47
N THR A 59 0.81 -32.79 1.03
CA THR A 59 -0.29 -32.29 0.21
C THR A 59 -0.90 -31.02 0.79
N LYS A 60 -0.63 -29.88 0.16
CA LYS A 60 -1.62 -28.79 0.03
C LYS A 60 -1.74 -28.52 -1.45
N ASN A 61 -2.82 -29.04 -2.01
CA ASN A 61 -3.31 -28.80 -3.35
C ASN A 61 -3.41 -27.27 -3.54
N GLN A 62 -2.40 -26.64 -4.14
CA GLN A 62 -2.46 -25.22 -4.48
C GLN A 62 -3.39 -25.10 -5.67
N VAL A 63 -4.68 -24.98 -5.36
CA VAL A 63 -5.65 -24.40 -6.29
C VAL A 63 -5.06 -23.03 -6.65
N LEU A 64 -4.68 -22.84 -7.92
CA LEU A 64 -4.39 -21.53 -8.45
C LEU A 64 -5.72 -20.77 -8.40
N ILE A 65 -5.99 -20.09 -7.29
CA ILE A 65 -7.14 -19.21 -7.14
C ILE A 65 -6.86 -18.07 -8.11
N THR A 66 -7.41 -18.19 -9.31
CA THR A 66 -7.41 -17.14 -10.31
C THR A 66 -8.74 -16.42 -10.15
N ILE A 67 -8.72 -15.09 -10.11
CA ILE A 67 -9.95 -14.29 -10.19
C ILE A 67 -10.78 -14.71 -11.39
N THR A 68 -12.09 -14.84 -11.20
CA THR A 68 -13.02 -15.23 -12.26
C THR A 68 -13.24 -14.08 -13.23
N GLU A 69 -13.77 -14.37 -14.43
CA GLU A 69 -14.18 -13.30 -15.36
C GLU A 69 -15.25 -12.39 -14.74
N GLU A 70 -16.13 -12.93 -13.90
CA GLU A 70 -17.12 -12.15 -13.14
C GLU A 70 -16.45 -11.16 -12.18
N ASP A 71 -15.38 -11.57 -11.49
CA ASP A 71 -14.59 -10.69 -10.62
C ASP A 71 -13.91 -9.58 -11.41
N ARG A 72 -13.37 -9.88 -12.61
CA ARG A 72 -12.75 -8.88 -13.50
C ARG A 72 -13.77 -7.86 -13.98
N ASP A 73 -14.96 -8.31 -14.36
CA ASP A 73 -16.05 -7.43 -14.78
C ASP A 73 -16.55 -6.56 -13.63
N PHE A 74 -16.60 -7.11 -12.40
CA PHE A 74 -16.86 -6.33 -11.20
C PHE A 74 -15.83 -5.21 -11.03
N VAL A 75 -14.53 -5.52 -11.07
CA VAL A 75 -13.46 -4.52 -10.93
C VAL A 75 -13.56 -3.43 -11.99
N LYS A 76 -13.81 -3.78 -13.26
CA LYS A 76 -13.97 -2.81 -14.35
C LYS A 76 -15.16 -1.88 -14.12
N ARG A 77 -16.29 -2.42 -13.66
CA ARG A 77 -17.50 -1.63 -13.36
C ARG A 77 -17.26 -0.66 -12.22
N GLU A 78 -16.67 -1.13 -11.12
CA GLU A 78 -16.38 -0.27 -9.96
C GLU A 78 -15.35 0.81 -10.29
N ALA A 79 -14.29 0.47 -11.03
CA ALA A 79 -13.31 1.45 -11.48
C ALA A 79 -13.96 2.54 -12.35
N SER A 80 -14.88 2.15 -13.24
CA SER A 80 -15.64 3.09 -14.07
C SER A 80 -16.53 4.01 -13.22
N ALA A 81 -17.19 3.47 -12.19
CA ALA A 81 -17.99 4.26 -11.25
C ALA A 81 -17.16 5.27 -10.44
N LEU A 82 -15.87 4.98 -10.24
CA LEU A 82 -14.89 5.86 -9.58
C LEU A 82 -14.11 6.74 -10.58
N ASN A 83 -14.46 6.71 -11.87
CA ASN A 83 -13.73 7.41 -12.93
C ASN A 83 -12.23 7.03 -13.03
N ILE A 84 -11.88 5.82 -12.61
CA ILE A 84 -10.53 5.26 -12.72
C ILE A 84 -10.43 4.49 -14.04
N GLN A 85 -9.52 4.93 -14.91
CA GLN A 85 -9.17 4.16 -16.10
C GLN A 85 -8.15 3.09 -15.70
N ILE A 86 -8.45 1.82 -15.98
CA ILE A 86 -7.52 0.71 -15.79
C ILE A 86 -6.75 0.52 -17.11
N PRO A 87 -5.44 0.80 -17.16
CA PRO A 87 -4.63 0.50 -18.33
C PRO A 87 -4.59 -1.00 -18.63
N ASP A 88 -4.47 -1.34 -19.92
CA ASP A 88 -4.16 -2.69 -20.36
C ASP A 88 -2.66 -2.96 -20.11
N ASP A 89 -2.35 -3.33 -18.87
CA ASP A 89 -0.99 -3.56 -18.38
C ASP A 89 -0.94 -4.84 -17.54
N ARG A 90 0.01 -5.72 -17.87
CA ARG A 90 0.18 -7.02 -17.21
C ARG A 90 0.54 -6.90 -15.74
N ASP A 91 1.26 -5.84 -15.35
CA ASP A 91 1.63 -5.61 -13.96
C ASP A 91 0.40 -5.18 -13.14
N ILE A 92 -0.50 -4.41 -13.75
CA ILE A 92 -1.76 -4.01 -13.13
C ILE A 92 -2.66 -5.25 -12.92
N ASP A 93 -2.82 -6.07 -13.96
CA ASP A 93 -3.55 -7.34 -13.86
C ASP A 93 -2.95 -8.24 -12.77
N TYR A 94 -1.62 -8.33 -12.70
CA TYR A 94 -0.93 -9.08 -11.67
C TYR A 94 -1.27 -8.57 -10.26
N PHE A 95 -1.25 -7.27 -10.02
CA PHE A 95 -1.55 -6.73 -8.68
C PHE A 95 -3.02 -6.88 -8.31
N ILE A 96 -3.95 -6.78 -9.28
CA ILE A 96 -5.36 -7.07 -9.04
C ILE A 96 -5.52 -8.50 -8.56
N ASP A 97 -4.94 -9.49 -9.26
CA ASP A 97 -4.97 -10.88 -8.82
C ASP A 97 -4.27 -11.05 -7.47
N TYR A 98 -3.06 -10.51 -7.31
CA TYR A 98 -2.27 -10.66 -6.10
C TYR A 98 -2.99 -10.18 -4.83
N PHE A 99 -3.64 -9.01 -4.87
CA PHE A 99 -4.34 -8.46 -3.71
C PHE A 99 -5.72 -9.08 -3.46
N THR A 100 -6.31 -9.72 -4.46
CA THR A 100 -7.61 -10.40 -4.34
C THR A 100 -7.48 -11.89 -4.04
N THR A 101 -6.32 -12.50 -4.30
CA THR A 101 -6.04 -13.93 -4.10
C THR A 101 -4.96 -14.12 -3.03
N THR A 102 -3.69 -13.93 -3.37
CA THR A 102 -2.52 -14.24 -2.54
C THR A 102 -2.48 -13.43 -1.24
N LYS A 103 -2.77 -12.12 -1.33
CA LYS A 103 -2.80 -11.20 -0.19
C LYS A 103 -4.21 -10.95 0.32
N LYS A 104 -5.21 -11.74 -0.06
CA LYS A 104 -6.61 -11.57 0.35
C LYS A 104 -6.79 -11.35 1.85
N TYR A 105 -6.15 -12.17 2.68
CA TYR A 105 -6.23 -12.03 4.14
C TYR A 105 -5.67 -10.68 4.65
N PHE A 106 -4.57 -10.20 4.05
CA PHE A 106 -4.04 -8.88 4.37
C PHE A 106 -5.03 -7.79 3.94
N THR A 107 -5.51 -7.86 2.69
CA THR A 107 -6.44 -6.89 2.11
C THR A 107 -7.73 -6.79 2.94
N GLU A 108 -8.35 -7.92 3.27
CA GLU A 108 -9.57 -7.96 4.10
C GLU A 108 -9.35 -7.31 5.48
N ASN A 109 -8.25 -7.62 6.15
CA ASN A 109 -7.97 -7.04 7.47
C ASN A 109 -7.63 -5.56 7.38
N ALA A 110 -6.91 -5.14 6.33
CA ALA A 110 -6.62 -3.74 6.08
C ALA A 110 -7.91 -2.96 5.84
N LEU A 111 -8.83 -3.47 5.02
CA LEU A 111 -10.14 -2.85 4.77
C LEU A 111 -11.04 -2.83 6.01
N LYS A 112 -11.04 -3.90 6.82
CA LYS A 112 -11.75 -3.93 8.10
C LYS A 112 -11.25 -2.83 9.05
N ARG A 113 -9.94 -2.61 9.12
CA ARG A 113 -9.36 -1.51 9.91
C ARG A 113 -9.65 -0.15 9.29
N ALA A 114 -9.55 -0.04 7.97
CA ALA A 114 -9.84 1.18 7.23
C ALA A 114 -11.24 1.71 7.55
N ASN A 115 -12.25 0.85 7.72
CA ASN A 115 -13.61 1.27 8.07
C ASN A 115 -13.70 2.17 9.31
N TYR A 116 -12.80 2.01 10.29
CA TYR A 116 -12.79 2.85 11.49
C TYR A 116 -12.18 4.24 11.24
N PHE A 117 -11.16 4.32 10.39
CA PHE A 117 -10.36 5.54 10.20
C PHE A 117 -10.77 6.35 8.97
N MET A 118 -11.29 5.69 7.94
CA MET A 118 -11.61 6.30 6.64
C MET A 118 -12.52 7.53 6.76
N PRO A 119 -13.61 7.54 7.56
CA PRO A 119 -14.46 8.73 7.69
C PRO A 119 -13.70 9.93 8.29
N MET A 120 -12.82 9.67 9.25
CA MET A 120 -12.01 10.70 9.90
C MET A 120 -10.94 11.24 8.95
N VAL A 121 -10.15 10.36 8.32
CA VAL A 121 -9.06 10.75 7.40
C VAL A 121 -9.62 11.55 6.23
N ARG A 122 -10.69 11.08 5.60
CA ARG A 122 -11.34 11.78 4.49
C ARG A 122 -11.90 13.14 4.88
N LYS A 123 -12.48 13.25 6.07
CA LYS A 123 -12.94 14.54 6.60
C LYS A 123 -11.77 15.53 6.71
N ILE A 124 -10.64 15.10 7.25
CA ILE A 124 -9.43 15.93 7.37
C ILE A 124 -8.92 16.31 5.97
N PHE A 125 -8.78 15.35 5.06
CA PHE A 125 -8.31 15.64 3.70
C PHE A 125 -9.19 16.67 2.99
N ARG A 126 -10.51 16.54 3.08
CA ARG A 126 -11.44 17.55 2.55
C ARG A 126 -11.27 18.92 3.21
N GLN A 127 -11.02 18.98 4.52
CA GLN A 127 -10.77 20.24 5.22
C GLN A 127 -9.47 20.91 4.77
N GLU A 128 -8.44 20.11 4.47
CA GLU A 128 -7.14 20.56 3.99
C GLU A 128 -7.09 20.75 2.45
N GLY A 129 -8.21 20.55 1.74
CA GLY A 129 -8.27 20.66 0.27
C GLY A 129 -7.53 19.54 -0.48
N LEU A 130 -7.30 18.40 0.17
CA LEU A 130 -6.66 17.22 -0.41
C LEU A 130 -7.70 16.23 -0.99
N PRO A 131 -7.35 15.46 -2.04
CA PRO A 131 -8.18 14.38 -2.54
C PRO A 131 -8.45 13.32 -1.46
N GLU A 132 -9.71 12.94 -1.27
CA GLU A 132 -10.13 11.98 -0.25
C GLU A 132 -9.63 10.55 -0.55
N GLU A 133 -9.36 10.26 -1.82
CA GLU A 133 -8.88 8.99 -2.35
C GLU A 133 -7.46 8.67 -1.86
N LEU A 134 -6.68 9.69 -1.49
CA LEU A 134 -5.36 9.50 -0.87
C LEU A 134 -5.44 8.67 0.41
N ALA A 135 -6.61 8.60 1.06
CA ALA A 135 -6.80 7.79 2.25
C ALA A 135 -6.60 6.29 1.97
N TYR A 136 -6.78 5.84 0.72
CA TYR A 136 -6.52 4.45 0.33
C TYR A 136 -5.03 4.11 0.29
N LEU A 137 -4.12 5.09 0.22
CA LEU A 137 -2.67 4.83 0.27
C LEU A 137 -2.28 4.12 1.57
N ALA A 138 -2.93 4.45 2.68
CA ALA A 138 -2.69 3.78 3.96
C ALA A 138 -3.06 2.28 3.95
N VAL A 139 -3.89 1.80 3.00
CA VAL A 139 -4.15 0.36 2.80
C VAL A 139 -2.90 -0.35 2.33
N VAL A 140 -2.20 0.21 1.34
CA VAL A 140 -1.01 -0.43 0.75
C VAL A 140 0.25 -0.24 1.59
N GLU A 141 0.36 0.90 2.30
CA GLU A 141 1.55 1.23 3.10
C GLU A 141 1.61 0.46 4.43
N SER A 142 0.55 0.53 5.24
CA SER A 142 0.52 -0.10 6.58
C SER A 142 -0.69 -1.01 6.79
N GLY A 143 -1.61 -1.07 5.82
CA GLY A 143 -2.90 -1.70 5.99
C GLY A 143 -3.74 -1.07 7.10
N PHE A 144 -3.61 0.24 7.38
CA PHE A 144 -4.26 0.87 8.55
C PHE A 144 -3.92 0.19 9.88
N ASN A 145 -2.75 -0.44 10.01
CA ASN A 145 -2.28 -0.98 11.28
C ASN A 145 -1.60 0.14 12.10
N PRO A 146 -2.12 0.50 13.29
CA PRO A 146 -1.51 1.54 14.13
C PRO A 146 -0.18 1.13 14.78
N PHE A 147 0.21 -0.14 14.64
CA PHE A 147 1.45 -0.70 15.19
C PHE A 147 2.39 -1.29 14.11
N ALA A 148 2.22 -0.87 12.85
CA ALA A 148 3.10 -1.27 11.75
C ALA A 148 4.53 -0.72 11.90
#